data_AF-S3NB69-F1
#
_entry.id   AF-S3NB69-F1
#
_cell.length_a   1.000
_cell.length_b   1.000
_cell.length_c   1.000
_cell.angle_alpha   90.00
_cell.angle_beta   90.00
_cell.angle_gamma   90.00
#
_symmetry.space_group_name_H-M   'P 1'
#
loop_
_entity.id
_entity.type
_entity.pdbx_description
1 polymer ?
#
loop_
_entity_poly.entity_id
_entity_poly.type
_entity_poly.pdbx_seq_one_letter_code
_entity_poly.pdbx_strand_id
1 'polypeptide(L)'
;MTIEENKSNIGAVDSESENCKFIGHLVLAFSIAVGILYIFAFGKVETVRYSEYAGMIKESSWSIVQIGMGVSVGLSGLFWWYIIQKIGSILGYLESIKKN
;
A
#
# COMPACT_ATOMS: atom_id res chain seq x y z
N MET A 1 -40.06 -19.82 -4.27
CA MET A 1 -38.84 -19.80 -3.42
C MET A 1 -37.91 -20.92 -3.89
N THR A 2 -37.69 -21.07 -5.19
CA THR A 2 -36.83 -20.32 -6.14
C THR A 2 -35.34 -20.54 -5.88
N ILE A 3 -34.79 -21.47 -6.67
CA ILE A 3 -33.39 -21.90 -6.79
C ILE A 3 -32.40 -20.73 -7.01
N GLU A 4 -32.88 -19.52 -7.32
CA GLU A 4 -32.08 -18.31 -7.45
C GLU A 4 -31.39 -17.88 -6.14
N GLU A 5 -32.00 -18.13 -4.98
CA GLU A 5 -31.40 -17.77 -3.68
C GLU A 5 -30.27 -18.74 -3.27
N ASN A 6 -30.25 -19.95 -3.84
CA ASN A 6 -29.13 -20.87 -3.69
C ASN A 6 -27.96 -20.50 -4.63
N LYS A 7 -28.25 -19.86 -5.78
CA LYS A 7 -27.20 -19.33 -6.66
C LYS A 7 -26.49 -18.10 -6.10
N SER A 8 -27.12 -17.31 -5.23
CA SER A 8 -26.43 -16.23 -4.52
C SER A 8 -25.52 -16.77 -3.40
N ASN A 9 -25.89 -17.89 -2.77
CA ASN A 9 -25.07 -18.56 -1.75
C ASN A 9 -23.97 -19.48 -2.34
N ILE A 10 -24.11 -19.93 -3.59
CA ILE A 10 -23.06 -20.63 -4.36
C ILE A 10 -22.22 -19.65 -5.22
N GLY A 11 -22.60 -18.37 -5.23
CA GLY A 11 -21.87 -17.29 -5.90
C GLY A 11 -20.63 -16.81 -5.12
N ALA A 12 -20.51 -17.19 -3.84
CA ALA A 12 -19.34 -16.95 -3.00
C ALA A 12 -18.30 -18.09 -3.08
N VAL A 13 -18.19 -18.74 -4.24
CA VAL A 13 -16.88 -19.26 -4.64
C VAL A 13 -16.10 -18.03 -5.04
N ASP A 14 -15.54 -17.33 -4.05
CA ASP A 14 -14.62 -16.23 -4.29
C ASP A 14 -13.54 -16.79 -5.20
N SER A 15 -13.59 -16.44 -6.49
CA SER A 15 -12.58 -16.89 -7.43
C SER A 15 -11.24 -16.48 -6.83
N GLU A 16 -10.27 -17.40 -6.78
CA GLU A 16 -8.98 -17.12 -6.15
C GLU A 16 -8.34 -15.85 -6.75
N SER A 17 -8.70 -15.55 -8.00
CA SER A 17 -8.37 -14.34 -8.72
C SER A 17 -8.89 -13.04 -8.08
N GLU A 18 -10.10 -13.03 -7.55
CA GLU A 18 -10.76 -11.87 -6.93
C GLU A 18 -10.17 -11.59 -5.55
N ASN A 19 -9.97 -12.64 -4.75
CA ASN A 19 -9.26 -12.53 -3.48
C ASN A 19 -7.80 -12.07 -3.66
N CYS A 20 -7.11 -12.54 -4.70
CA CYS A 20 -5.75 -12.09 -5.02
C CYS A 20 -5.71 -10.60 -5.39
N LYS A 21 -6.67 -10.12 -6.18
CA LYS A 21 -6.81 -8.68 -6.50
C LYS A 21 -7.14 -7.84 -5.26
N PHE A 22 -8.00 -8.34 -4.38
CA PHE A 22 -8.34 -7.66 -3.13
C PHE A 22 -7.12 -7.55 -2.20
N ILE A 23 -6.37 -8.64 -2.03
CA ILE A 23 -5.14 -8.68 -1.22
C ILE A 23 -4.13 -7.67 -1.74
N GLY A 24 -3.95 -7.58 -3.06
CA GLY A 24 -3.06 -6.57 -3.60
C GLY A 24 -3.49 -5.14 -3.20
N HIS A 25 -4.80 -4.86 -3.15
CA HIS A 25 -5.29 -3.50 -2.91
C HIS A 25 -5.06 -3.12 -1.45
N LEU A 26 -5.19 -4.12 -0.56
CA LEU A 26 -4.76 -4.05 0.84
C LEU A 26 -3.26 -3.78 0.96
N VAL A 27 -2.41 -4.49 0.22
CA VAL A 27 -0.95 -4.27 0.23
C VAL A 27 -0.60 -2.86 -0.23
N LEU A 28 -1.30 -2.34 -1.25
CA LEU A 28 -1.12 -0.97 -1.71
C LEU A 28 -1.51 0.04 -0.63
N ALA A 29 -2.71 -0.10 -0.06
CA ALA A 29 -3.21 0.79 0.98
C ALA A 29 -2.29 0.80 2.20
N PHE A 30 -1.82 -0.38 2.61
CA PHE A 30 -0.87 -0.54 3.70
C PHE A 30 0.47 0.15 3.40
N SER A 31 1.01 -0.03 2.20
CA SER A 31 2.29 0.58 1.81
C SER A 31 2.22 2.12 1.79
N ILE A 32 1.10 2.68 1.30
CA ILE A 32 0.86 4.12 1.34
C ILE A 32 0.74 4.61 2.79
N ALA A 33 -0.02 3.91 3.63
CA ALA A 33 -0.17 4.26 5.04
C ALA A 33 1.18 4.26 5.78
N VAL A 34 2.00 3.23 5.55
CA VAL A 34 3.35 3.13 6.14
C VAL A 34 4.25 4.25 5.63
N GLY A 35 4.22 4.58 4.33
CA GLY A 35 4.98 5.70 3.77
C GLY A 35 4.59 7.05 4.40
N ILE A 36 3.30 7.30 4.58
CA ILE A 36 2.80 8.51 5.24
C ILE A 36 3.24 8.54 6.70
N LEU A 37 3.06 7.44 7.45
CA LEU A 37 3.48 7.35 8.85
C LEU A 37 4.98 7.58 9.01
N TYR A 38 5.80 7.06 8.09
CA TYR A 38 7.24 7.30 8.08
C TYR A 38 7.56 8.79 7.93
N ILE A 39 6.91 9.48 6.98
CA ILE A 39 7.10 10.92 6.77
C ILE A 39 6.70 11.70 8.02
N PHE A 40 5.62 11.33 8.70
CA PHE A 40 5.22 12.00 9.94
C PHE A 40 6.18 11.74 11.10
N ALA A 41 6.68 10.51 11.23
CA ALA A 41 7.58 10.12 12.33
C ALA A 41 9.00 10.68 12.16
N PHE A 42 9.53 10.67 10.94
CA PHE A 42 10.93 10.99 10.65
C PHE A 42 11.13 12.22 9.74
N GLY A 43 10.05 12.79 9.19
CA GLY A 43 10.13 13.93 8.28
C GLY A 43 10.60 15.21 8.98
N LYS A 44 10.39 15.34 10.28
CA LYS A 44 10.94 16.44 11.08
C LYS A 44 12.32 16.08 11.60
N VAL A 45 13.30 16.87 11.20
CA VAL A 45 14.67 16.78 11.71
C VAL A 45 14.91 17.98 12.61
N GLU A 46 15.35 17.72 13.84
CA GLU A 46 15.82 18.77 14.76
C GLU A 46 17.23 19.17 14.34
N THR A 47 17.38 20.42 13.90
CA THR A 47 18.69 21.02 13.64
C THR A 47 18.99 22.02 14.76
N VAL A 48 20.17 21.89 15.37
CA VAL A 48 20.62 22.85 16.38
C VAL A 48 21.46 23.89 15.65
N ARG A 49 20.97 25.13 15.55
CA ARG A 49 21.78 26.27 15.10
C ARG A 49 22.34 26.97 16.32
N TYR A 50 23.64 27.23 16.29
CA TYR A 50 24.28 28.09 17.27
C TYR A 50 24.17 29.54 16.78
N SER A 51 23.50 30.38 17.56
CA SER A 51 23.44 31.82 17.35
C SER A 51 24.32 32.50 18.39
N GLU A 52 25.21 33.38 17.94
CA GLU A 52 26.12 34.15 18.79
C GLU A 52 25.38 35.05 19.80
N TYR A 53 24.11 35.38 19.52
CA TYR A 53 23.28 36.28 20.33
C TYR A 53 22.21 35.57 21.17
N ALA A 54 21.89 34.30 20.90
CA ALA A 54 20.77 33.59 21.51
C ALA A 54 21.10 32.16 21.99
N GLY A 55 22.34 31.71 21.84
CA GLY A 55 22.77 30.37 22.26
C GLY A 55 22.33 29.26 21.29
N MET A 56 22.12 28.04 21.80
CA MET A 56 21.64 26.91 20.99
C MET A 56 20.13 27.04 20.73
N ILE A 57 19.78 27.31 19.47
CA ILE A 57 18.38 27.32 19.01
C ILE A 57 18.09 25.96 18.37
N LYS A 58 17.11 25.23 18.92
CA LYS A 58 16.56 24.04 18.27
C LYS A 58 15.53 24.48 17.23
N GLU A 59 15.85 24.32 15.95
CA GLU A 59 14.89 24.50 14.87
C GLU A 59 14.45 23.15 14.33
N SER A 60 13.13 22.91 14.34
CA SER A 60 12.53 21.73 13.72
C SER A 60 12.18 22.07 12.29
N SER A 61 12.90 21.47 11.33
CA SER A 61 12.68 21.66 9.90
C SER A 61 12.27 20.36 9.23
N TRP A 62 11.41 20.45 8.23
CA TRP A 62 11.05 19.31 7.39
C TRP A 62 12.22 18.96 6.46
N SER A 63 12.71 17.72 6.53
CA SER A 63 13.79 17.25 5.68
C SER A 63 13.24 16.68 4.38
N ILE A 64 13.59 17.33 3.26
CA ILE A 64 13.23 16.87 1.91
C ILE A 64 13.75 15.45 1.65
N VAL A 65 14.91 15.10 2.19
CA VAL A 65 15.50 13.77 2.04
C VAL A 65 14.63 12.71 2.74
N GLN A 66 14.17 13.00 3.95
CA GLN A 66 13.30 12.08 4.72
C GLN A 66 11.92 11.94 4.04
N ILE A 67 11.38 13.04 3.52
CA ILE A 67 10.13 13.02 2.74
C ILE A 67 10.33 12.16 1.47
N GLY A 68 11.42 12.36 0.74
CA GLY A 68 11.75 11.59 -0.46
C GLY A 68 11.89 10.09 -0.18
N MET A 69 12.54 9.71 0.93
CA MET A 69 12.62 8.31 1.37
C MET A 69 11.23 7.74 1.65
N GLY A 70 10.36 8.45 2.39
CA GLY A 70 8.99 8.00 2.64
C GLY A 70 8.16 7.80 1.37
N VAL A 71 8.32 8.70 0.38
CA VAL A 71 7.68 8.56 -0.94
C VAL A 71 8.21 7.32 -1.68
N SER A 72 9.52 7.08 -1.66
CA SER A 72 10.12 5.91 -2.32
C SER A 72 9.64 4.57 -1.73
N VAL A 73 9.39 4.54 -0.41
CA VAL A 73 8.77 3.39 0.26
C VAL A 73 7.34 3.18 -0.25
N GLY A 74 6.55 4.25 -0.38
CA GLY A 74 5.21 4.19 -0.97
C GLY A 74 5.21 3.69 -2.43
N LEU A 75 6.15 4.19 -3.25
CA LEU A 75 6.33 3.75 -4.64
C LEU A 75 6.72 2.27 -4.74
N SER A 76 7.51 1.77 -3.79
CA SER A 76 7.84 0.34 -3.73
C SER A 76 6.59 -0.52 -3.51
N GLY A 77 5.61 -0.01 -2.76
CA GLY A 77 4.30 -0.64 -2.61
C GLY A 77 3.50 -0.76 -3.91
N LEU A 78 3.57 0.26 -4.78
CA LEU A 78 2.95 0.21 -6.11
C LEU A 78 3.55 -0.90 -6.99
N PHE A 79 4.85 -1.13 -6.88
CA PHE A 79 5.52 -2.20 -7.61
C PHE A 79 5.00 -3.58 -7.16
N TRP A 80 4.92 -3.82 -5.85
CA TRP A 80 4.37 -5.06 -5.31
C TRP A 80 2.89 -5.26 -5.66
N TRP A 81 2.09 -4.20 -5.58
CA TRP A 81 0.69 -4.20 -6.01
C TRP A 81 0.54 -4.67 -7.46
N TYR A 82 1.37 -4.15 -8.37
CA TYR A 82 1.33 -4.50 -9.77
C TYR A 82 1.62 -5.99 -10.03
N ILE A 83 2.60 -6.56 -9.32
CA ILE A 83 2.94 -7.99 -9.44
C ILE A 83 1.77 -8.86 -8.97
N ILE A 84 1.18 -8.54 -7.82
CA ILE A 84 0.05 -9.30 -7.25
C ILE A 84 -1.15 -9.27 -8.20
N GLN A 85 -1.46 -8.11 -8.78
CA GLN A 85 -2.51 -7.95 -9.80
C GLN A 85 -2.29 -8.85 -11.02
N LYS A 86 -1.05 -8.92 -11.52
CA LYS A 86 -0.68 -9.80 -12.63
C LYS A 86 -0.87 -11.28 -12.28
N ILE A 87 -0.45 -11.70 -11.09
CA ILE A 87 -0.62 -13.08 -10.62
C ILE A 87 -2.11 -13.43 -10.53
N GLY A 88 -2.92 -12.57 -9.90
CA GLY A 88 -4.36 -12.77 -9.80
C GLY A 88 -5.05 -12.87 -11.17
N SER A 89 -4.62 -12.06 -12.15
CA SER A 89 -5.15 -12.15 -13.52
C SER A 89 -4.81 -13.46 -14.22
N ILE A 90 -3.59 -13.99 -14.03
CA ILE A 90 -3.18 -15.28 -14.61
C ILE A 90 -3.97 -16.42 -13.95
N LEU A 91 -4.15 -16.35 -12.63
CA LEU A 91 -4.89 -17.36 -11.89
C LEU A 91 -6.36 -17.43 -12.34
N GLY A 92 -7.00 -16.28 -12.54
CA GLY A 92 -8.36 -16.22 -13.09
C GLY A 92 -8.46 -16.75 -14.53
N TYR A 93 -7.43 -16.53 -15.35
CA TYR A 93 -7.37 -17.11 -16.70
C TYR A 93 -7.27 -18.65 -16.66
N LEU A 94 -6.42 -19.20 -15.80
CA LEU A 94 -6.29 -20.65 -15.61
C LEU A 94 -7.58 -21.28 -15.07
N GLU A 95 -8.25 -20.60 -14.14
CA GLU A 95 -9.55 -21.03 -13.61
C GLU A 95 -10.62 -21.05 -14.71
N SER A 96 -10.60 -20.05 -15.61
CA SER A 96 -11.53 -20.00 -16.74
C SER A 96 -11.32 -21.12 -17.76
N ILE A 97 -10.06 -21.55 -17.98
CA ILE A 97 -9.74 -22.69 -18.84
C ILE A 97 -10.15 -24.01 -18.19
N LYS A 98 -9.86 -24.18 -16.89
CA LYS A 98 -10.14 -25.42 -16.15
C LYS A 98 -11.65 -25.73 -16.04
N LYS A 99 -12.50 -24.70 -16.12
CA LYS A 99 -13.95 -24.83 -16.01
C LYS A 99 -14.65 -25.18 -17.34
N ASN A 100 -13.92 -25.16 -18.46
CA ASN A 100 -14.40 -25.44 -19.81
C ASN A 100 -13.88 -26.81 -20.29
#